data_AF-A0A4R4ICB5-F1
#
_entry.id   AF-A0A4R4ICB5-F1
#
_cell.length_a   1.000
_cell.length_b   1.000
_cell.length_c   1.000
_cell.angle_alpha   90.00
_cell.angle_beta   90.00
_cell.angle_gamma   90.00
#
_symmetry.space_group_name_H-M   'P 1'
#
loop_
_entity.id
_entity.type
_entity.pdbx_description
1 polymer ?
#
loop_
_entity_poly.entity_id
_entity_poly.type
_entity_poly.pdbx_seq_one_letter_code
_entity_poly.pdbx_strand_id
1 'polypeptide(L)'
;MERQRPDCLPPLKPRRWSFPWLLFIAAVLLALAAFGIKQHIDTQIAWNARFERAGNARISPAIPALPVDVSADDPVEHLQDVQNARQRAEQDARERASWRCIDGIPFRKIPGGWENVPGERC
;
A
#
# COMPACT_ATOMS: atom_id res chain seq x y z
N MET A 1 32.35 -52.80 -10.95
CA MET A 1 32.01 -52.85 -9.52
C MET A 1 30.78 -51.99 -9.31
N GLU A 2 29.60 -52.60 -9.35
CA GLU A 2 28.35 -51.90 -9.05
C GLU A 2 28.38 -51.48 -7.57
N ARG A 3 28.19 -50.19 -7.28
CA ARG A 3 28.05 -49.71 -5.91
C ARG A 3 26.70 -50.19 -5.39
N GLN A 4 26.67 -51.35 -4.74
CA GLN A 4 25.51 -51.79 -3.99
C GLN A 4 25.29 -50.87 -2.79
N ARG A 5 24.06 -50.37 -2.66
CA ARG A 5 23.67 -49.49 -1.56
C ARG A 5 23.62 -50.32 -0.26
N PRO A 6 24.26 -49.89 0.83
CA PRO A 6 24.22 -50.61 2.12
C PRO A 6 22.79 -50.79 2.65
N ASP A 7 22.47 -52.00 3.14
CA ASP A 7 21.14 -52.37 3.67
C ASP A 7 20.73 -51.65 4.95
N CYS A 8 21.69 -51.01 5.64
CA CYS A 8 21.42 -50.20 6.82
C CYS A 8 20.77 -48.84 6.51
N LEU A 9 20.66 -48.46 5.23
CA LEU A 9 20.06 -47.19 4.85
C LEU A 9 18.54 -47.34 4.68
N PRO A 10 17.73 -46.42 5.27
CA PRO A 10 16.30 -46.44 5.07
C PRO A 10 15.96 -46.33 3.57
N PRO A 11 14.82 -46.91 3.13
CA PRO A 11 14.38 -46.80 1.76
C PRO A 11 14.25 -45.33 1.37
N LEU A 12 14.78 -44.97 0.20
CA LEU A 12 14.60 -43.64 -0.37
C LEU A 12 13.09 -43.39 -0.48
N LYS A 13 12.59 -42.39 0.25
CA LYS A 13 11.19 -41.99 0.10
C LYS A 13 10.98 -41.60 -1.37
N PRO A 14 9.91 -42.09 -2.04
CA PRO A 14 9.61 -41.66 -3.40
C PRO A 14 9.47 -40.14 -3.41
N ARG A 15 10.14 -39.49 -4.36
CA ARG A 15 10.11 -38.05 -4.56
C ARG A 15 8.66 -37.63 -4.78
N ARG A 16 8.08 -36.95 -3.78
CA ARG A 16 6.71 -36.43 -3.87
C ARG A 16 6.65 -35.45 -5.03
N TRP A 17 5.79 -35.73 -6.01
CA TRP A 17 5.69 -34.97 -7.24
C TRP A 17 4.92 -33.67 -6.97
N SER A 18 5.62 -32.64 -6.47
CA SER A 18 5.06 -31.32 -6.14
C SER A 18 4.88 -30.40 -7.35
N PHE A 19 5.05 -30.94 -8.57
CA PHE A 19 5.05 -30.18 -9.82
C PHE A 19 3.79 -29.33 -10.06
N PRO A 20 2.55 -29.85 -9.92
CA PRO A 20 1.35 -29.03 -10.14
C PRO A 20 1.19 -27.91 -9.09
N TRP A 21 1.63 -28.15 -7.84
CA TRP A 21 1.57 -27.15 -6.78
C TRP A 21 2.54 -25.99 -7.03
N LEU A 22 3.75 -26.29 -7.51
CA LEU A 22 4.72 -25.27 -7.90
C LEU A 22 4.24 -24.44 -9.09
N LEU A 23 3.59 -25.07 -10.08
CA LEU A 23 2.98 -24.36 -11.21
C LEU A 23 1.85 -23.43 -10.75
N PHE A 24 1.01 -23.87 -9.81
CA PHE A 24 -0.03 -23.02 -9.26
C PHE A 24 0.56 -21.79 -8.56
N ILE A 25 1.57 -21.97 -7.71
CA ILE A 25 2.26 -20.84 -7.07
C ILE A 25 2.86 -19.89 -8.12
N ALA A 26 3.52 -20.45 -9.15
CA ALA A 26 4.08 -19.64 -10.22
C ALA A 26 3.00 -18.82 -10.94
N ALA A 27 1.85 -19.42 -11.25
CA ALA A 27 0.73 -18.75 -11.90
C ALA A 27 0.15 -17.62 -11.02
N VAL A 28 -0.01 -17.86 -9.71
CA VAL A 28 -0.47 -16.84 -8.75
C VAL A 28 0.49 -15.66 -8.68
N LEU A 29 1.80 -15.92 -8.59
CA LEU A 29 2.82 -14.87 -8.57
C LEU A 29 2.81 -14.05 -9.87
N LEU A 30 2.65 -14.71 -11.02
CA LEU A 30 2.60 -14.05 -12.32
C LEU A 30 1.35 -13.16 -12.45
N ALA A 31 0.20 -13.63 -11.94
CA ALA A 31 -1.03 -12.84 -11.88
C ALA A 31 -0.89 -11.60 -11.00
N LEU A 32 -0.30 -11.73 -9.80
CA LEU A 32 -0.04 -10.57 -8.93
C LEU A 32 0.94 -9.58 -9.56
N ALA A 33 2.00 -10.06 -10.22
CA ALA A 33 2.95 -9.22 -10.91
C ALA A 33 2.30 -8.45 -12.06
N ALA A 34 1.50 -9.13 -12.91
CA ALA A 34 0.78 -8.50 -14.00
C ALA A 34 -0.20 -7.43 -13.49
N PHE A 35 -0.91 -7.72 -12.40
CA PHE A 35 -1.82 -6.75 -11.76
C PHE A 35 -1.06 -5.53 -11.24
N GLY A 36 0.07 -5.73 -10.55
CA GLY A 36 0.91 -4.64 -10.05
C GLY A 36 1.47 -3.76 -11.17
N ILE A 37 1.94 -4.37 -12.26
CA ILE A 37 2.43 -3.64 -13.45
C ILE A 37 1.31 -2.83 -14.09
N LYS A 38 0.12 -3.41 -14.27
CA LYS A 38 -1.04 -2.71 -14.81
C LYS A 38 -1.39 -1.48 -13.96
N GLN A 39 -1.52 -1.66 -12.65
CA GLN A 39 -1.83 -0.57 -11.72
C GLN A 39 -0.78 0.55 -11.83
N HIS A 40 0.50 0.20 -11.87
CA HIS A 40 1.58 1.17 -12.02
C HIS A 40 1.44 1.97 -13.32
N ILE A 41 1.23 1.29 -14.46
CA ILE A 41 1.04 1.95 -15.76
C ILE A 41 -0.17 2.89 -15.73
N ASP A 42 -1.32 2.42 -15.24
CA ASP A 42 -2.54 3.23 -15.17
C ASP A 42 -2.33 4.49 -14.31
N THR A 43 -1.59 4.37 -13.19
CA THR A 43 -1.24 5.54 -12.37
C THR A 43 -0.29 6.51 -13.07
N GLN A 44 0.71 6.01 -13.80
CA GLN A 44 1.64 6.85 -14.57
C GLN A 44 0.92 7.60 -15.70
N ILE A 45 0.00 6.93 -16.39
CA ILE A 45 -0.83 7.55 -17.44
C ILE A 45 -1.70 8.66 -16.83
N ALA A 46 -2.40 8.39 -15.73
CA ALA A 46 -3.24 9.38 -15.06
C ALA A 46 -2.45 10.58 -14.55
N TRP A 47 -1.21 10.35 -14.08
CA TRP A 47 -0.30 11.41 -13.66
C TRP A 47 0.15 12.27 -14.85
N ASN A 48 0.64 11.65 -15.93
CA ASN A 48 1.13 12.33 -17.12
C ASN A 48 0.04 13.14 -17.84
N ALA A 49 -1.20 12.66 -17.83
CA ALA A 49 -2.36 13.36 -18.41
C ALA A 49 -2.55 14.78 -17.85
N ARG A 50 -2.09 15.07 -16.63
CA ARG A 50 -2.15 16.42 -16.04
C ARG A 50 -1.21 17.41 -16.76
N PHE A 51 -0.05 16.94 -17.18
CA PHE A 51 0.95 17.77 -17.84
C PHE A 51 0.67 17.96 -19.32
N GLU A 52 0.12 16.95 -20.00
CA GLU A 52 -0.34 17.11 -21.38
C GLU A 52 -1.46 18.14 -21.49
N ARG A 53 -2.42 18.14 -20.55
CA ARG A 53 -3.46 19.18 -20.47
C ARG A 53 -2.87 20.56 -20.22
N ALA A 54 -1.86 20.67 -19.35
CA ALA A 54 -1.19 21.94 -19.08
C ALA A 54 -0.35 22.46 -20.26
N GLY A 55 0.25 21.56 -21.05
CA GLY A 55 0.98 21.90 -22.28
C GLY A 55 0.05 22.36 -23.40
N ASN A 56 -1.08 21.67 -23.60
CA ASN A 56 -2.07 22.01 -24.62
C ASN A 56 -2.88 23.27 -24.26
N ALA A 57 -3.06 23.58 -22.98
CA ALA A 57 -3.69 24.81 -22.53
C ALA A 57 -2.88 26.09 -22.85
N ARG A 58 -1.57 25.99 -23.08
CA ARG A 58 -0.72 27.14 -23.43
C ARG A 58 -0.85 27.59 -24.89
N ILE A 59 -1.48 26.80 -25.76
CA ILE A 59 -1.65 27.13 -27.19
C ILE A 59 -3.07 27.64 -27.50
N SER A 60 -4.00 27.63 -26.54
CA SER A 60 -5.34 28.16 -26.77
C SER A 60 -5.30 29.69 -26.82
N PRO A 61 -5.69 30.34 -27.94
CA PRO A 61 -5.79 31.80 -27.97
C PRO A 61 -6.84 32.23 -26.95
N ALA A 62 -6.55 33.31 -26.23
CA ALA A 62 -7.38 33.85 -25.15
C ALA A 62 -8.88 33.82 -25.49
N ILE A 63 -9.60 32.84 -24.94
CA ILE A 63 -11.06 32.82 -24.91
C ILE A 63 -11.44 33.61 -23.65
N PRO A 64 -12.26 34.67 -23.73
CA PRO A 64 -12.76 35.33 -22.52
C PRO A 64 -13.54 34.29 -21.71
N ALA A 65 -13.17 34.16 -20.44
CA ALA A 65 -13.74 33.16 -19.53
C ALA A 65 -15.27 33.24 -19.56
N LEU A 66 -15.91 32.21 -20.13
CA LEU A 66 -17.31 31.92 -19.84
C LEU A 66 -17.39 31.45 -18.38
N PRO A 67 -18.43 31.87 -17.63
CA PRO A 67 -18.59 31.42 -16.25
C PRO A 67 -18.77 29.90 -16.27
N VAL A 68 -17.85 29.21 -15.60
CA VAL A 68 -18.00 27.79 -15.29
C VAL A 68 -19.22 27.69 -14.38
N ASP A 69 -20.28 27.05 -14.87
CA ASP A 69 -21.36 26.58 -14.01
C ASP A 69 -20.82 25.40 -13.20
N VAL A 70 -20.14 25.76 -12.11
CA VAL A 70 -19.82 24.83 -11.02
C VAL A 70 -21.17 24.58 -10.36
N SER A 71 -21.86 23.51 -10.77
CA SER A 71 -22.91 22.94 -9.94
C SER A 71 -22.29 22.72 -8.56
N ALA A 72 -22.72 23.55 -7.62
CA ALA A 72 -22.22 23.65 -6.29
C ALA A 72 -22.60 22.39 -5.51
N ASP A 73 -21.71 21.42 -5.50
CA ASP A 73 -21.45 20.66 -4.29
C ASP A 73 -20.29 21.37 -3.59
N ASP A 74 -20.58 21.94 -2.42
CA ASP A 74 -19.80 22.94 -1.71
C ASP A 74 -18.28 22.64 -1.66
N PRO A 75 -17.45 23.32 -2.48
CA PRO A 75 -16.00 23.09 -2.48
C PRO A 75 -15.34 23.53 -1.16
N VAL A 76 -16.05 24.31 -0.34
CA VAL A 76 -15.58 24.79 0.96
C VAL A 76 -15.69 23.71 2.04
N GLU A 77 -16.76 22.91 2.05
CA GLU A 77 -16.90 21.81 3.01
C GLU A 77 -15.84 20.72 2.77
N HIS A 78 -15.60 20.36 1.50
CA HIS A 78 -14.61 19.33 1.18
C HIS A 78 -13.18 19.75 1.54
N LEU A 79 -12.85 21.03 1.40
CA LEU A 79 -11.54 21.55 1.80
C LEU A 79 -11.39 21.61 3.33
N GLN A 80 -12.46 21.92 4.07
CA GLN A 80 -12.46 21.87 5.53
C GLN A 80 -12.32 20.44 6.04
N ASP A 81 -13.00 19.47 5.44
CA ASP A 81 -12.88 18.06 5.81
C ASP A 81 -11.47 17.52 5.59
N VAL A 82 -10.82 17.87 4.47
CA VAL A 82 -9.43 17.47 4.21
C VAL A 82 -8.46 18.12 5.20
N GLN A 83 -8.68 19.39 5.58
CA GLN A 83 -7.85 20.05 6.60
C GLN A 83 -8.08 19.45 7.99
N ASN A 84 -9.32 19.18 8.37
CA ASN A 84 -9.69 18.56 9.63
C ASN A 84 -9.10 17.13 9.74
N ALA A 85 -9.14 16.35 8.65
CA ALA A 85 -8.53 15.03 8.60
C ALA A 85 -7.00 15.08 8.76
N ARG A 86 -6.33 16.07 8.13
CA ARG A 86 -4.88 16.27 8.32
C ARG A 86 -4.53 16.67 9.74
N GLN A 87 -5.29 17.58 10.35
CA GLN A 87 -5.05 18.01 11.72
C GLN A 87 -5.21 16.85 12.72
N ARG A 88 -6.23 15.99 12.54
CA ARG A 88 -6.41 14.78 13.35
C ARG A 88 -5.22 13.82 13.19
N ALA A 89 -4.81 13.56 11.95
CA ALA A 89 -3.65 12.69 11.68
C ALA A 89 -2.34 13.24 12.28
N GLU A 90 -2.13 14.55 12.26
CA GLU A 90 -0.96 15.18 12.88
C GLU A 90 -1.01 15.14 14.42
N GLN A 91 -2.20 15.28 15.01
CA GLN A 91 -2.38 15.14 16.46
C GLN A 91 -2.11 13.70 16.90
N ASP A 92 -2.69 12.71 16.21
CA ASP A 92 -2.47 11.29 16.47
C ASP A 92 -0.99 10.92 16.33
N ALA A 93 -0.30 11.46 15.31
CA ALA A 93 1.13 11.25 15.13
C ALA A 93 1.98 11.85 16.28
N ARG A 94 1.60 13.03 16.78
CA ARG A 94 2.27 13.66 17.94
C ARG A 94 2.01 12.89 19.23
N GLU A 95 0.80 12.37 19.42
CA GLU A 95 0.47 11.52 20.56
C GLU A 95 1.24 10.20 20.51
N ARG A 96 1.29 9.55 19.33
CA ARG A 96 2.09 8.33 19.11
C ARG A 96 3.59 8.55 19.25
N ALA A 97 4.10 9.76 18.99
CA ALA A 97 5.51 10.09 19.25
C ALA A 97 5.88 10.04 20.75
N SER A 98 4.89 10.14 21.65
CA SER A 98 5.09 9.97 23.10
C SER A 98 5.04 8.51 23.56
N TRP A 99 4.66 7.57 22.68
CA TRP A 99 4.53 6.16 23.01
C TRP A 99 5.90 5.47 23.02
N ARG A 100 5.99 4.38 23.78
CA ARG A 100 7.14 3.47 23.77
C ARG A 100 6.68 2.07 23.43
N CYS A 101 7.48 1.38 22.64
CA CYS A 101 7.24 0.00 22.27
C CYS A 101 8.14 -0.89 23.13
N ILE A 102 7.54 -1.80 23.90
CA ILE A 102 8.25 -2.76 24.76
C ILE A 102 7.71 -4.13 24.39
N ASP A 103 8.57 -5.04 23.94
CA ASP A 103 8.21 -6.41 23.51
C ASP A 103 7.06 -6.46 22.48
N GLY A 104 7.03 -5.50 21.54
CA GLY A 104 5.99 -5.41 20.50
C GLY A 104 4.64 -4.87 20.98
N ILE A 105 4.57 -4.39 22.23
CA ILE A 105 3.36 -3.82 22.84
C ILE A 105 3.55 -2.30 22.97
N PRO A 106 2.62 -1.47 22.46
CA PRO A 106 2.67 -0.02 22.62
C PRO A 106 2.22 0.42 24.02
N PHE A 107 2.97 1.34 24.62
CA PHE A 107 2.68 1.97 25.89
C PHE A 107 2.59 3.49 25.77
N ARG A 108 1.52 4.08 26.29
CA ARG A 108 1.32 5.53 26.40
C ARG A 108 1.76 6.02 27.77
N LYS A 109 2.37 7.21 27.81
CA LYS A 109 2.76 7.86 29.07
C LYS A 109 1.53 8.45 29.78
N ILE A 110 1.35 8.13 31.05
CA ILE A 110 0.31 8.69 31.93
C ILE A 110 0.98 9.38 33.14
N PRO A 111 0.33 10.35 33.81
CA PRO A 111 0.85 10.91 35.05
C PRO A 111 0.97 9.79 36.10
N GLY A 112 2.21 9.36 36.38
CA GLY A 112 2.50 8.28 37.33
C GLY A 112 2.93 6.95 36.70
N GLY A 113 3.03 6.82 35.37
CA GLY A 113 3.51 5.57 34.77
C GLY A 113 3.30 5.45 33.26
N TRP A 114 3.19 4.18 32.83
CA TRP A 114 2.94 3.79 31.45
C TRP A 114 1.70 2.89 31.39
N GLU A 115 0.82 3.14 30.44
CA GLU A 115 -0.41 2.37 30.21
C GLU A 115 -0.30 1.64 28.87
N ASN A 116 -0.67 0.36 28.84
CA ASN A 116 -0.73 -0.43 27.62
C ASN A 116 -1.90 0.06 26.74
N VAL A 117 -1.66 0.21 25.43
CA VAL A 117 -2.70 0.52 24.44
C VAL A 117 -3.13 -0.77 23.72
N PRO A 118 -4.23 -1.42 24.14
CA PRO A 118 -4.67 -2.67 23.50
C PRO A 118 -5.18 -2.42 22.08
N GLY A 119 -4.83 -3.31 21.15
CA GLY A 119 -5.29 -3.28 19.77
C GLY A 119 -4.39 -2.53 18.79
N GLU A 120 -3.42 -1.77 19.29
CA GLU A 120 -2.37 -1.12 18.50
C GLU A 120 -1.11 -1.99 18.47
N ARG A 121 -0.32 -1.90 17.39
CA ARG A 121 0.96 -2.62 17.27
C ARG A 121 2.11 -1.66 17.04
N CYS A 122 3.20 -1.97 17.72
CA CYS A 122 4.55 -1.61 17.32
C CYS A 122 5.21 -2.87 16.71
#